data_AF-A0A5B6YYN7-F1
#
_entry.id   AF-A0A5B6YYN7-F1
#
_cell.length_a   1.000
_cell.length_b   1.000
_cell.length_c   1.000
_cell.angle_alpha   90.00
_cell.angle_beta   90.00
_cell.angle_gamma   90.00
#
_symmetry.space_group_name_H-M   'P 1'
#
loop_
_entity.id
_entity.type
_entity.pdbx_description
1 polymer ?
#
loop_
_entity_poly.entity_id
_entity_poly.type
_entity_poly.pdbx_seq_one_letter_code
_entity_poly.pdbx_strand_id
1 'polypeptide(L)'
;MLDHVSCLKELLDYFAFMHHKIATYIVAALLPLIHLCRDLQDYTILVVRKAMFRQEDTVRLAATTAIIDLILAAKKSKRDGTFSFQESSSQASCSQQAEIPCGRGSGLFHELSGLLERCLYQQAKVKEILYHGLVKLVLADPSSAGAVFDFLLPHFLRFYREDSDIQLAISCCVKSENGRVCVVEPLDCLLSCVSWIILLQPHGKTDYPSDSSWACFGFSLSQENEAGRTLSVESFSSALLKIRKFLKNGNLEGILSQTQDAGSKPLEEEKGSCYALVLLGIVEVVLNTVATQLEKATDVKKLDLEKELIELIDLHDSLENEIFKPRNGSRRGSQRSTTHGILDNSNLGHQKSSREQTPFLATSSIYQLLQITLKLYNIDCSSTVAASQNHSQ
;
A
#
# COMPACT_ATOMS: atom_id res chain seq x y z
N MET A 1 -17.56 19.31 -29.76
CA MET A 1 -17.05 18.42 -28.68
C MET A 1 -17.52 16.98 -28.87
N LEU A 2 -18.81 16.74 -29.10
CA LEU A 2 -19.37 15.40 -29.36
C LEU A 2 -18.75 14.71 -30.59
N ASP A 3 -18.39 15.46 -31.64
CA ASP A 3 -17.81 14.90 -32.88
C ASP A 3 -16.43 14.25 -32.71
N HIS A 4 -15.70 14.59 -31.63
CA HIS A 4 -14.39 14.01 -31.34
C HIS A 4 -14.43 12.90 -30.29
N VAL A 5 -15.57 12.65 -29.64
CA VAL A 5 -15.70 11.58 -28.64
C VAL A 5 -15.45 10.22 -29.29
N SER A 6 -15.91 10.01 -30.52
CA SER A 6 -15.62 8.80 -31.31
C SER A 6 -14.12 8.58 -31.52
N CYS A 7 -13.38 9.63 -31.89
CA CYS A 7 -11.93 9.59 -32.06
C CYS A 7 -11.20 9.30 -30.74
N LEU A 8 -11.67 9.87 -29.63
CA LEU A 8 -11.13 9.57 -28.30
C LEU A 8 -11.41 8.13 -27.86
N LYS A 9 -12.59 7.59 -28.19
CA LYS A 9 -12.92 6.18 -27.96
C LYS A 9 -12.01 5.26 -28.78
N GLU A 10 -11.77 5.59 -30.04
CA GLU A 10 -10.84 4.86 -30.91
C GLU A 10 -9.41 4.88 -30.34
N LEU A 11 -8.95 6.03 -29.81
CA LEU A 11 -7.65 6.10 -29.12
C LEU A 11 -7.59 5.16 -27.91
N LEU A 12 -8.68 5.07 -27.13
CA LEU A 12 -8.78 4.18 -25.97
C LEU A 12 -8.81 2.70 -26.37
N ASP A 13 -9.22 2.33 -27.58
CA ASP A 13 -9.15 0.93 -28.06
C ASP A 13 -7.71 0.40 -28.13
N TYR A 14 -6.75 1.30 -28.32
CA TYR A 14 -5.33 0.97 -28.32
C TYR A 14 -4.72 0.85 -26.91
N PHE A 15 -5.49 1.09 -25.84
CA PHE A 15 -4.99 1.11 -24.46
C PHE A 15 -4.16 -0.12 -24.09
N ALA A 16 -4.64 -1.32 -24.44
CA ALA A 16 -3.96 -2.58 -24.13
C ALA A 16 -2.74 -2.87 -25.02
N PHE A 17 -2.56 -2.14 -26.11
CA PHE A 17 -1.48 -2.31 -27.07
C PHE A 17 -0.36 -1.27 -26.90
N MET A 18 -0.61 -0.22 -26.10
CA MET A 18 0.36 0.81 -25.79
C MET A 18 1.29 0.40 -24.66
N HIS A 19 2.47 1.03 -24.63
CA HIS A 19 3.35 0.92 -23.46
C HIS A 19 2.64 1.47 -22.21
N HIS A 20 2.73 0.76 -21.08
CA HIS A 20 1.96 1.08 -19.86
C HIS A 20 2.02 2.55 -19.44
N LYS A 21 3.20 3.18 -19.49
CA LYS A 21 3.35 4.62 -19.19
C LYS A 21 2.47 5.49 -20.09
N ILE A 22 2.46 5.22 -21.40
CA ILE A 22 1.68 5.98 -22.38
C ILE A 22 0.19 5.79 -22.12
N ALA A 23 -0.25 4.55 -21.90
CA ALA A 23 -1.65 4.25 -21.59
C ALA A 23 -2.14 5.02 -20.34
N THR A 24 -1.31 5.05 -19.28
CA THR A 24 -1.58 5.84 -18.08
C THR A 24 -1.66 7.34 -18.37
N TYR A 25 -0.70 7.90 -19.11
CA TYR A 25 -0.70 9.33 -19.44
C TYR A 25 -1.89 9.74 -20.30
N ILE A 26 -2.34 8.90 -21.23
CA ILE A 26 -3.52 9.17 -22.05
C ILE A 26 -4.76 9.28 -21.16
N VAL A 27 -4.99 8.30 -20.27
CA VAL A 27 -6.15 8.39 -19.36
C VAL A 27 -6.05 9.63 -18.48
N ALA A 28 -4.87 9.91 -17.90
CA ALA A 28 -4.65 11.09 -17.07
C ALA A 28 -4.95 12.40 -17.83
N ALA A 29 -4.52 12.51 -19.09
CA ALA A 29 -4.78 13.67 -19.94
C ALA A 29 -6.28 13.81 -20.31
N LEU A 30 -7.00 12.69 -20.41
CA LEU A 30 -8.42 12.66 -20.73
C LEU A 30 -9.33 12.83 -19.50
N LEU A 31 -8.81 12.77 -18.27
CA LEU A 31 -9.60 12.89 -17.03
C LEU A 31 -10.57 14.09 -17.01
N PRO A 32 -10.17 15.32 -17.42
CA PRO A 32 -11.09 16.46 -17.42
C PRO A 32 -12.28 16.26 -18.38
N LEU A 33 -12.06 15.60 -19.51
CA LEU A 33 -13.10 15.32 -20.50
C LEU A 33 -13.99 14.15 -20.06
N ILE A 34 -13.39 13.09 -19.53
CA ILE A 34 -14.09 11.95 -18.94
C ILE A 34 -15.03 12.41 -17.82
N HIS A 35 -14.59 13.38 -17.03
CA HIS A 35 -15.43 13.96 -15.98
C HIS A 35 -16.68 14.65 -16.53
N LEU A 36 -16.58 15.36 -17.66
CA LEU A 36 -17.67 16.11 -18.28
C LEU A 36 -18.59 15.23 -19.15
N CYS A 37 -18.09 14.11 -19.68
CA CYS A 37 -18.79 13.26 -20.62
C CYS A 37 -18.97 11.84 -20.06
N ARG A 38 -20.19 11.52 -19.59
CA ARG A 38 -20.55 10.18 -19.10
C ARG A 38 -20.29 9.08 -20.13
N ASP A 39 -20.64 9.32 -21.40
CA ASP A 39 -20.40 8.37 -22.48
C ASP A 39 -18.91 8.01 -22.66
N LEU A 40 -18.01 9.00 -22.50
CA LEU A 40 -16.56 8.76 -22.52
C LEU A 40 -16.08 8.07 -21.24
N GLN A 41 -16.68 8.39 -20.08
CA GLN A 41 -16.41 7.72 -18.82
C GLN A 41 -16.75 6.24 -18.86
N ASP A 42 -17.96 5.90 -19.27
CA ASP A 42 -18.44 4.52 -19.36
C ASP A 42 -17.59 3.71 -20.33
N TYR A 43 -17.18 4.34 -21.45
CA TYR A 43 -16.27 3.71 -22.40
C TYR A 43 -14.88 3.49 -21.81
N THR A 44 -14.33 4.47 -21.09
CA THR A 44 -13.04 4.33 -20.41
C THR A 44 -13.10 3.20 -19.37
N ILE A 45 -14.17 3.15 -18.57
CA ILE A 45 -14.42 2.06 -17.60
C ILE A 45 -14.49 0.71 -18.33
N LEU A 46 -15.18 0.63 -19.46
CA LEU A 46 -15.26 -0.60 -20.26
C LEU A 46 -13.88 -1.06 -20.76
N VAL A 47 -13.09 -0.15 -21.31
CA VAL A 47 -11.73 -0.42 -21.83
C VAL A 47 -10.81 -0.90 -20.69
N VAL A 48 -10.80 -0.17 -19.57
CA VAL A 48 -9.98 -0.49 -18.41
C VAL A 48 -10.43 -1.80 -17.76
N ARG A 49 -11.74 -2.06 -17.69
CA ARG A 49 -12.29 -3.35 -17.26
C ARG A 49 -11.75 -4.47 -18.14
N LYS A 50 -11.80 -4.35 -19.48
CA LYS A 50 -11.23 -5.35 -20.39
C LYS A 50 -9.72 -5.54 -20.17
N ALA A 51 -8.99 -4.45 -19.97
CA ALA A 51 -7.55 -4.46 -19.72
C ALA A 51 -7.18 -5.23 -18.43
N MET A 52 -8.01 -5.18 -17.38
CA MET A 52 -7.81 -5.95 -16.14
C MET A 52 -7.92 -7.48 -16.31
N PHE A 53 -8.42 -7.98 -17.45
CA PHE A 53 -8.48 -9.42 -17.77
C PHE A 53 -7.38 -9.86 -18.74
N ARG A 54 -6.52 -8.95 -19.21
CA ARG A 54 -5.38 -9.28 -20.04
C ARG A 54 -4.32 -10.06 -19.24
N GLN A 55 -3.52 -10.87 -19.93
CA GLN A 55 -2.49 -11.71 -19.30
C GLN A 55 -1.23 -10.89 -18.97
N GLU A 56 -1.00 -9.82 -19.72
CA GLU A 56 0.15 -8.95 -19.64
C GLU A 56 0.10 -8.08 -18.37
N ASP A 57 1.13 -8.21 -17.52
CA ASP A 57 1.25 -7.45 -16.27
C ASP A 57 1.22 -5.94 -16.51
N THR A 58 1.92 -5.47 -17.53
CA THR A 58 2.03 -4.05 -17.88
C THR A 58 0.67 -3.42 -18.19
N VAL A 59 -0.23 -4.17 -18.83
CA VAL A 59 -1.59 -3.73 -19.16
C VAL A 59 -2.44 -3.65 -17.89
N ARG A 60 -2.32 -4.63 -16.98
CA ARG A 60 -3.01 -4.60 -15.68
C ARG A 60 -2.51 -3.47 -14.79
N LEU A 61 -1.22 -3.15 -14.81
CA LEU A 61 -0.65 -2.01 -14.09
C LEU A 61 -1.26 -0.69 -14.59
N ALA A 62 -1.26 -0.47 -15.90
CA ALA A 62 -1.85 0.74 -16.50
C ALA A 62 -3.35 0.85 -16.18
N ALA A 63 -4.08 -0.27 -16.26
CA ALA A 63 -5.50 -0.32 -15.94
C ALA A 63 -5.77 0.02 -14.47
N THR A 64 -4.95 -0.49 -13.55
CA THR A 64 -5.07 -0.19 -12.12
C THR A 64 -4.85 1.30 -11.84
N THR A 65 -3.81 1.90 -12.43
CA THR A 65 -3.58 3.34 -12.31
C THR A 65 -4.76 4.15 -12.86
N ALA A 66 -5.28 3.77 -14.02
CA ALA A 66 -6.44 4.42 -14.64
C ALA A 66 -7.70 4.34 -13.74
N ILE A 67 -7.97 3.21 -13.09
CA ILE A 67 -9.08 3.07 -12.13
C ILE A 67 -8.92 4.06 -10.98
N ILE A 68 -7.74 4.13 -10.37
CA ILE A 68 -7.45 5.04 -9.26
C ILE A 68 -7.63 6.50 -9.70
N ASP A 69 -7.09 6.87 -10.85
CA ASP A 69 -7.17 8.22 -11.40
C ASP A 69 -8.63 8.65 -11.69
N LEU A 70 -9.46 7.74 -12.21
CA LEU A 70 -10.89 7.97 -12.42
C LEU A 70 -11.61 8.24 -11.10
N ILE A 71 -11.35 7.43 -10.07
CA ILE A 71 -11.96 7.59 -8.75
C ILE A 71 -11.54 8.93 -8.13
N LEU A 72 -10.24 9.27 -8.19
CA LEU A 72 -9.70 10.53 -7.68
C LEU A 72 -10.32 11.75 -8.37
N ALA A 73 -10.43 11.71 -9.70
CA ALA A 73 -11.02 12.80 -10.47
C ALA A 73 -12.48 13.05 -10.08
N ALA A 74 -13.27 11.98 -9.88
CA ALA A 74 -14.67 12.10 -9.47
C ALA A 74 -14.86 12.63 -8.05
N LYS A 75 -13.86 12.47 -7.17
CA LYS A 75 -13.90 13.01 -5.80
C LYS A 75 -13.53 14.50 -5.75
N LYS A 76 -12.52 14.93 -6.51
CA LYS A 76 -12.09 16.34 -6.56
C LYS A 76 -13.21 17.27 -7.04
N SER A 77 -13.98 16.86 -8.05
CA SER A 77 -15.08 17.68 -8.58
C SER A 77 -16.20 17.94 -7.57
N LYS A 78 -16.42 17.02 -6.61
CA LYS A 78 -17.43 17.19 -5.56
C LYS A 78 -17.02 18.27 -4.56
N ARG A 79 -15.72 18.51 -4.38
CA ARG A 79 -15.16 19.53 -3.49
C ARG A 79 -15.16 20.93 -4.12
N ASP A 80 -14.96 21.02 -5.43
CA ASP A 80 -14.84 22.29 -6.15
C ASP A 80 -16.19 22.96 -6.49
N GLY A 81 -17.32 22.46 -5.96
CA GLY A 81 -18.60 23.19 -5.90
C GLY A 81 -19.19 23.66 -7.23
N THR A 82 -18.70 23.18 -8.38
CA THR A 82 -19.03 23.79 -9.67
C THR A 82 -19.77 22.82 -10.61
N PHE A 83 -21.01 23.20 -10.94
CA PHE A 83 -21.92 22.68 -11.97
C PHE A 83 -22.35 21.22 -11.87
N SER A 84 -23.34 20.93 -11.01
CA SER A 84 -24.38 19.98 -11.46
C SER A 84 -25.14 20.68 -12.58
N PHE A 85 -24.72 20.47 -13.84
CA PHE A 85 -25.54 20.83 -14.97
C PHE A 85 -26.87 20.11 -14.80
N GLN A 86 -27.90 20.91 -14.56
CA GLN A 86 -29.29 20.51 -14.46
C GLN A 86 -29.59 19.52 -15.58
N GLU A 87 -29.99 18.30 -15.21
CA GLU A 87 -30.50 17.28 -16.12
C GLU A 87 -31.56 17.91 -17.01
N SER A 88 -31.22 18.17 -18.27
CA SER A 88 -32.22 18.34 -19.33
C SER A 88 -32.82 16.96 -19.60
N SER A 89 -33.78 16.59 -18.76
CA SER A 89 -34.75 15.54 -19.06
C SER A 89 -35.59 16.02 -20.25
N SER A 90 -35.31 15.43 -21.41
CA SER A 90 -36.25 15.49 -22.52
C SER A 90 -37.43 14.59 -22.15
N GLN A 91 -38.54 15.19 -21.74
CA GLN A 91 -39.80 14.47 -21.61
C GLN A 91 -40.25 13.98 -23.00
N ALA A 92 -40.44 12.67 -23.12
CA ALA A 92 -41.44 12.10 -24.00
C ALA A 92 -42.31 11.18 -23.13
N SER A 93 -43.60 11.51 -23.09
CA SER A 93 -44.65 10.81 -22.36
C SER A 93 -44.82 9.37 -22.88
N CYS A 94 -44.85 8.38 -21.98
CA CYS A 94 -45.97 7.41 -21.84
C CYS A 94 -45.63 6.23 -20.90
N SER A 95 -46.52 6.05 -19.91
CA SER A 95 -46.91 4.82 -19.18
C SER A 95 -45.86 3.93 -18.50
N GLN A 96 -45.83 4.08 -17.17
CA GLN A 96 -45.73 3.02 -16.15
C GLN A 96 -44.66 1.93 -16.34
N GLN A 97 -43.46 2.19 -15.83
CA GLN A 97 -42.75 1.22 -15.02
C GLN A 97 -42.07 1.99 -13.89
N ALA A 98 -42.18 1.50 -12.66
CA ALA A 98 -41.56 2.11 -11.49
C ALA A 98 -40.03 2.07 -11.63
N GLU A 99 -39.45 3.11 -12.22
CA GLU A 99 -38.03 3.41 -12.06
C GLU A 99 -37.84 3.89 -10.62
N ILE A 100 -37.50 2.95 -9.74
CA ILE A 100 -36.77 3.25 -8.52
C ILE A 100 -35.62 4.16 -8.96
N PRO A 101 -35.51 5.41 -8.47
CA PRO A 101 -34.37 6.25 -8.79
C PRO A 101 -33.14 5.49 -8.32
N CYS A 102 -32.35 4.95 -9.25
CA CYS A 102 -31.07 4.35 -8.91
C CYS A 102 -30.26 5.44 -8.21
N GLY A 103 -29.98 5.17 -6.94
CA GLY A 103 -29.64 6.18 -5.95
C GLY A 103 -28.57 7.15 -6.42
N ARG A 104 -28.95 8.42 -6.42
CA ARG A 104 -28.05 9.57 -6.30
C ARG A 104 -27.18 9.38 -5.04
N GLY A 105 -26.09 8.61 -5.11
CA GLY A 105 -25.28 8.34 -3.91
C GLY A 105 -24.08 7.40 -4.00
N SER A 106 -24.03 6.39 -4.89
CA SER A 106 -22.86 5.49 -4.92
C SER A 106 -21.73 6.12 -5.75
N GLY A 107 -20.68 6.63 -5.09
CA GLY A 107 -19.51 7.18 -5.79
C GLY A 107 -18.76 6.12 -6.61
N LEU A 108 -17.95 6.54 -7.59
CA LEU A 108 -17.17 5.62 -8.46
C LEU A 108 -16.34 4.59 -7.70
N PHE A 109 -15.90 4.89 -6.47
CA PHE A 109 -15.23 3.92 -5.61
C PHE A 109 -16.07 2.65 -5.36
N HIS A 110 -17.37 2.82 -5.11
CA HIS A 110 -18.30 1.71 -4.91
C HIS A 110 -18.67 1.02 -6.24
N GLU A 111 -18.80 1.78 -7.32
CA GLU A 111 -19.09 1.21 -8.65
C GLU A 111 -17.93 0.34 -9.18
N LEU A 112 -16.71 0.76 -8.91
CA LEU A 112 -15.48 0.08 -9.34
C LEU A 112 -14.92 -0.87 -8.28
N SER A 113 -15.62 -1.08 -7.15
CA SER A 113 -15.17 -1.92 -6.04
C SER A 113 -14.80 -3.33 -6.50
N GLY A 114 -15.63 -3.98 -7.33
CA GLY A 114 -15.33 -5.30 -7.87
C GLY A 114 -14.06 -5.35 -8.75
N LEU A 115 -13.69 -4.25 -9.42
CA LEU A 115 -12.41 -4.17 -10.13
C LEU A 115 -11.24 -3.95 -9.17
N LEU A 116 -11.42 -3.14 -8.13
CA LEU A 116 -10.43 -2.95 -7.06
C LEU A 116 -10.19 -4.26 -6.29
N GLU A 117 -11.23 -5.02 -5.98
CA GLU A 117 -11.13 -6.34 -5.37
C GLU A 117 -10.30 -7.26 -6.25
N ARG A 118 -10.56 -7.28 -7.56
CA ARG A 118 -9.76 -8.05 -8.50
C ARG A 118 -8.27 -7.68 -8.44
N CYS A 119 -7.92 -6.40 -8.27
CA CYS A 119 -6.54 -5.95 -8.12
C CYS A 119 -5.84 -6.58 -6.89
N LEU A 120 -6.56 -6.82 -5.78
CA LEU A 120 -6.03 -7.50 -4.59
C LEU A 120 -5.62 -8.97 -4.85
N TYR A 121 -6.07 -9.56 -5.96
CA TYR A 121 -5.71 -10.91 -6.39
C TYR A 121 -4.75 -10.95 -7.59
N GLN A 122 -4.23 -9.80 -8.02
CA GLN A 122 -3.22 -9.71 -9.09
C GLN A 122 -1.78 -9.79 -8.53
N GLN A 123 -0.78 -9.48 -9.37
CA GLN A 123 0.64 -9.45 -9.00
C GLN A 123 0.93 -8.39 -7.93
N ALA A 124 2.00 -8.57 -7.16
CA ALA A 124 2.41 -7.65 -6.09
C ALA A 124 2.44 -6.18 -6.54
N LYS A 125 3.03 -5.89 -7.71
CA LYS A 125 3.09 -4.52 -8.26
C LYS A 125 1.73 -3.88 -8.52
N VAL A 126 0.71 -4.67 -8.87
CA VAL A 126 -0.67 -4.17 -9.03
C VAL A 126 -1.24 -3.77 -7.66
N LYS A 127 -0.98 -4.58 -6.63
CA LYS A 127 -1.40 -4.29 -5.25
C LYS A 127 -0.69 -3.06 -4.68
N GLU A 128 0.60 -2.89 -4.94
CA GLU A 128 1.36 -1.69 -4.55
C GLU A 128 0.71 -0.41 -5.10
N ILE A 129 0.38 -0.41 -6.41
CA ILE A 129 -0.31 0.73 -7.04
C ILE A 129 -1.67 0.98 -6.39
N LEU A 130 -2.43 -0.09 -6.13
CA LEU A 130 -3.71 0.00 -5.45
C LEU A 130 -3.57 0.62 -4.05
N TYR A 131 -2.69 0.09 -3.19
CA TYR A 131 -2.48 0.58 -1.83
C TYR A 131 -2.06 2.05 -1.81
N HIS A 132 -1.12 2.44 -2.66
CA HIS A 132 -0.72 3.84 -2.79
C HIS A 132 -1.86 4.73 -3.32
N GLY A 133 -2.65 4.22 -4.26
CA GLY A 133 -3.83 4.91 -4.80
C GLY A 133 -4.92 5.14 -3.76
N LEU A 134 -5.14 4.18 -2.86
CA LEU A 134 -6.11 4.29 -1.76
C LEU A 134 -5.70 5.36 -0.74
N VAL A 135 -4.40 5.49 -0.43
CA VAL A 135 -3.90 6.60 0.40
C VAL A 135 -4.19 7.95 -0.27
N LYS A 136 -3.90 8.09 -1.57
CA LYS A 136 -4.22 9.30 -2.34
C LYS A 136 -5.72 9.62 -2.34
N LEU A 137 -6.56 8.60 -2.38
CA LEU A 137 -8.01 8.75 -2.32
C LEU A 137 -8.45 9.37 -0.99
N VAL A 138 -7.97 8.83 0.13
CA VAL A 138 -8.28 9.38 1.46
C VAL A 138 -7.70 10.79 1.63
N LEU A 139 -6.50 11.06 1.13
CA LEU A 139 -5.93 12.40 1.13
C LEU A 139 -6.81 13.41 0.37
N ALA A 140 -7.39 13.00 -0.76
CA ALA A 140 -8.28 13.84 -1.56
C ALA A 140 -9.68 13.98 -0.95
N ASP A 141 -10.18 12.91 -0.32
CA ASP A 141 -11.50 12.82 0.32
C ASP A 141 -11.42 12.02 1.62
N PRO A 142 -11.16 12.68 2.77
CA PRO A 142 -11.03 12.01 4.07
C PRO A 142 -12.29 11.21 4.48
N SER A 143 -13.47 11.56 3.96
CA SER A 143 -14.72 10.84 4.24
C SER A 143 -14.72 9.41 3.69
N SER A 144 -13.82 9.10 2.75
CA SER A 144 -13.68 7.77 2.18
C SER A 144 -12.92 6.77 3.06
N ALA A 145 -12.26 7.23 4.14
CA ALA A 145 -11.40 6.39 4.97
C ALA A 145 -12.11 5.11 5.47
N GLY A 146 -13.33 5.24 6.01
CA GLY A 146 -14.10 4.08 6.49
C GLY A 146 -14.36 3.04 5.40
N ALA A 147 -14.79 3.50 4.21
CA ALA A 147 -15.03 2.60 3.08
C ALA A 147 -13.75 1.92 2.56
N VAL A 148 -12.60 2.59 2.67
CA VAL A 148 -11.30 1.99 2.33
C VAL A 148 -10.88 0.94 3.37
N PHE A 149 -11.10 1.18 4.66
CA PHE A 149 -10.85 0.16 5.68
C PHE A 149 -11.74 -1.06 5.51
N ASP A 150 -13.05 -0.86 5.30
CA ASP A 150 -13.98 -1.96 5.08
C ASP A 150 -13.60 -2.79 3.85
N PHE A 151 -13.10 -2.13 2.80
CA PHE A 151 -12.59 -2.77 1.59
C PHE A 151 -11.30 -3.59 1.84
N LEU A 152 -10.36 -3.08 2.64
CA LEU A 152 -9.07 -3.74 2.89
C LEU A 152 -9.15 -4.84 3.96
N LEU A 153 -10.06 -4.74 4.91
CA LEU A 153 -10.11 -5.61 6.09
C LEU A 153 -10.22 -7.11 5.74
N PRO A 154 -11.13 -7.56 4.85
CA PRO A 154 -11.22 -8.97 4.50
C PRO A 154 -9.93 -9.53 3.89
N HIS A 155 -9.20 -8.70 3.15
CA HIS A 155 -7.92 -9.08 2.55
C HIS A 155 -6.81 -9.13 3.60
N PHE A 156 -6.74 -8.14 4.49
CA PHE A 156 -5.78 -8.11 5.60
C PHE A 156 -5.90 -9.33 6.53
N LEU A 157 -7.11 -9.74 6.87
CA LEU A 157 -7.37 -10.89 7.76
C LEU A 157 -6.90 -12.24 7.19
N ARG A 158 -6.48 -12.30 5.92
CA ARG A 158 -5.81 -13.48 5.35
C ARG A 158 -4.36 -13.62 5.84
N PHE A 159 -3.75 -12.51 6.24
CA PHE A 159 -2.34 -12.43 6.65
C PHE A 159 -2.17 -12.18 8.15
N TYR A 160 -3.25 -11.79 8.83
CA TYR A 160 -3.28 -11.50 10.25
C TYR A 160 -4.33 -12.34 10.96
N ARG A 161 -3.91 -13.07 12.00
CA ARG A 161 -4.81 -13.78 12.92
C ARG A 161 -4.59 -13.31 14.35
N GLU A 162 -5.70 -13.16 15.05
CA GLU A 162 -5.75 -12.75 16.45
C GLU A 162 -6.03 -13.99 17.31
N ASP A 163 -5.02 -14.87 17.45
CA ASP A 163 -5.03 -15.96 18.43
C ASP A 163 -4.34 -15.49 19.74
N SER A 164 -4.10 -16.39 20.70
CA SER A 164 -3.41 -16.06 21.96
C SER A 164 -2.02 -15.44 21.74
N ASP A 165 -1.38 -15.77 20.61
CA ASP A 165 -0.18 -15.14 20.08
C ASP A 165 -0.46 -14.53 18.70
N ILE A 166 0.22 -13.44 18.37
CA ILE A 166 0.07 -12.78 17.06
C ILE A 166 0.72 -13.67 16.00
N GLN A 167 -0.07 -14.09 15.01
CA GLN A 167 0.43 -14.84 13.87
C GLN A 167 0.35 -13.98 12.61
N LEU A 168 1.51 -13.43 12.21
CA LEU A 168 1.67 -12.79 10.91
C LEU A 168 2.05 -13.85 9.89
N ALA A 169 1.16 -14.13 8.93
CA ALA A 169 1.35 -15.20 7.95
C ALA A 169 2.29 -14.75 6.80
N ILE A 170 3.54 -14.43 7.12
CA ILE A 170 4.57 -13.97 6.16
C ILE A 170 4.85 -15.05 5.11
N SER A 171 4.73 -16.32 5.50
CA SER A 171 4.81 -17.45 4.58
C SER A 171 3.79 -17.38 3.43
N CYS A 172 2.61 -16.78 3.65
CA CYS A 172 1.59 -16.55 2.62
C CYS A 172 1.91 -15.38 1.69
N CYS A 173 2.91 -14.55 2.03
CA CYS A 173 3.31 -13.39 1.23
C CYS A 173 4.31 -13.73 0.13
N VAL A 174 4.86 -14.95 0.12
CA VAL A 174 5.87 -15.41 -0.83
C VAL A 174 5.42 -16.69 -1.49
N LYS A 175 5.52 -16.77 -2.82
CA LYS A 175 5.29 -18.00 -3.58
C LYS A 175 6.56 -18.47 -4.27
N SER A 176 6.65 -19.77 -4.49
CA SER A 176 7.63 -20.34 -5.41
C SER A 176 6.90 -20.81 -6.67
N GLU A 177 7.27 -20.26 -7.81
CA GLU A 177 6.67 -20.57 -9.11
C GLU A 177 7.79 -20.69 -10.17
N ASN A 178 7.77 -21.79 -10.94
CA ASN A 178 8.74 -22.05 -12.01
C ASN A 178 10.21 -21.98 -11.55
N GLY A 179 10.50 -22.47 -10.35
CA GLY A 179 11.85 -22.48 -9.78
C GLY A 179 12.35 -21.09 -9.36
N ARG A 180 11.47 -20.08 -9.29
CA ARG A 180 11.79 -18.75 -8.76
C ARG A 180 10.93 -18.44 -7.55
N VAL A 181 11.50 -17.71 -6.61
CA VAL A 181 10.78 -17.16 -5.46
C VAL A 181 10.36 -15.73 -5.76
N CYS A 182 9.09 -15.41 -5.51
CA CYS A 182 8.52 -14.09 -5.73
C CYS A 182 7.62 -13.69 -4.56
N VAL A 183 7.70 -12.42 -4.17
CA VAL A 183 6.72 -11.79 -3.27
C VAL A 183 5.39 -11.67 -4.03
N VAL A 184 4.32 -12.18 -3.44
CA VAL A 184 2.95 -12.11 -3.99
C VAL A 184 2.08 -11.09 -3.27
N GLU A 185 2.38 -10.84 -2.01
CA GLU A 185 1.70 -9.87 -1.18
C GLU A 185 2.75 -8.92 -0.60
N PRO A 186 2.77 -7.65 -1.01
CA PRO A 186 3.59 -6.62 -0.39
C PRO A 186 2.88 -6.17 0.90
N LEU A 187 2.96 -7.00 1.94
CA LEU A 187 2.23 -6.81 3.20
C LEU A 187 2.66 -5.53 3.91
N ASP A 188 3.93 -5.15 3.78
CA ASP A 188 4.47 -3.85 4.17
C ASP A 188 3.72 -2.68 3.53
N CYS A 189 3.43 -2.74 2.22
CA CYS A 189 2.68 -1.71 1.52
C CYS A 189 1.21 -1.64 1.98
N LEU A 190 0.59 -2.79 2.27
CA LEU A 190 -0.76 -2.84 2.84
C LEU A 190 -0.79 -2.18 4.24
N LEU A 191 0.15 -2.54 5.11
CA LEU A 191 0.25 -1.95 6.45
C LEU A 191 0.60 -0.46 6.39
N SER A 192 1.47 -0.05 5.46
CA SER A 192 1.78 1.36 5.20
C SER A 192 0.53 2.13 4.80
N CYS A 193 -0.27 1.60 3.86
CA CYS A 193 -1.52 2.20 3.45
C CYS A 193 -2.47 2.43 4.63
N VAL A 194 -2.71 1.38 5.43
CA VAL A 194 -3.56 1.45 6.62
C VAL A 194 -2.99 2.45 7.64
N SER A 195 -1.69 2.39 7.95
CA SER A 195 -1.04 3.29 8.90
C SER A 195 -1.17 4.75 8.47
N TRP A 196 -0.94 5.06 7.18
CA TRP A 196 -1.10 6.41 6.66
C TRP A 196 -2.55 6.89 6.78
N ILE A 197 -3.53 6.06 6.41
CA ILE A 197 -4.94 6.43 6.50
C ILE A 197 -5.32 6.74 7.95
N ILE A 198 -4.87 5.94 8.91
CA ILE A 198 -5.09 6.20 10.36
C ILE A 198 -4.46 7.54 10.77
N LEU A 199 -3.19 7.79 10.39
CA LEU A 199 -2.48 9.03 10.72
C LEU A 199 -3.13 10.28 10.13
N LEU A 200 -3.79 10.15 8.99
CA LEU A 200 -4.49 11.22 8.28
C LEU A 200 -5.89 11.50 8.84
N GLN A 201 -6.41 10.66 9.73
CA GLN A 201 -7.69 10.94 10.38
C GLN A 201 -7.56 12.15 11.31
N PRO A 202 -8.51 13.11 11.28
CA PRO A 202 -8.50 14.21 12.22
C PRO A 202 -8.74 13.67 13.63
N HIS A 203 -7.68 13.54 14.43
CA HIS A 203 -7.81 13.26 15.86
C HIS A 203 -8.47 14.46 16.53
N GLY A 204 -9.78 14.35 16.78
CA GLY A 204 -10.47 15.27 17.68
C GLY A 204 -9.80 15.22 19.04
N LYS A 205 -9.29 16.36 19.51
CA LYS A 205 -8.86 16.53 20.91
C LYS A 205 -10.08 16.34 21.80
N THR A 206 -10.24 15.17 22.39
CA THR A 206 -11.25 14.89 23.42
C THR A 206 -10.75 15.43 24.76
N ASP A 207 -10.98 16.72 25.00
CA ASP A 207 -10.84 17.34 26.32
C ASP A 207 -12.11 18.13 26.69
N TYR A 208 -13.30 17.57 26.47
CA TYR A 208 -14.53 18.04 27.13
C TYR A 208 -15.53 16.89 27.27
N PRO A 209 -16.09 16.64 28.48
CA PRO A 209 -17.31 15.86 28.59
C PRO A 209 -18.50 16.74 28.16
N SER A 210 -19.37 16.17 27.32
CA SER A 210 -20.67 16.66 26.84
C SER A 210 -20.75 17.23 25.41
N ASP A 211 -21.60 16.55 24.63
CA ASP A 211 -22.46 17.07 23.56
C ASP A 211 -21.85 17.67 22.29
N SER A 212 -20.98 16.92 21.62
CA SER A 212 -20.86 17.02 20.16
C SER A 212 -20.73 15.64 19.51
N SER A 213 -21.80 14.84 19.67
CA SER A 213 -22.20 13.91 18.61
C SER A 213 -22.23 14.69 17.31
N TRP A 214 -21.38 14.30 16.35
CA TRP A 214 -21.31 14.92 15.05
C TRP A 214 -22.70 14.82 14.43
N ALA A 215 -23.41 15.96 14.39
CA ALA A 215 -24.69 16.05 13.73
C ALA A 215 -24.48 15.71 12.25
N CYS A 216 -24.79 14.46 11.93
CA CYS A 216 -25.16 13.99 10.60
C CYS A 216 -26.30 14.88 10.11
N PHE A 217 -25.96 15.94 9.38
CA PHE A 217 -26.96 16.66 8.61
C PHE A 217 -27.34 15.81 7.41
N GLY A 218 -28.40 15.02 7.61
CA GLY A 218 -29.07 14.29 6.55
C GLY A 218 -29.88 13.14 7.13
N PHE A 219 -31.17 13.36 7.36
CA PHE A 219 -32.13 12.28 7.57
C PHE A 219 -31.95 11.21 6.48
N SER A 220 -31.39 10.06 6.86
CA SER A 220 -31.41 8.83 6.07
C SER A 220 -31.45 7.67 7.04
N LEU A 221 -32.55 6.92 7.00
CA LEU A 221 -32.79 5.69 7.75
C LEU A 221 -31.79 4.61 7.33
N SER A 222 -30.59 4.64 7.87
CA SER A 222 -29.56 3.60 7.69
C SER A 222 -28.70 3.50 8.97
N GLN A 223 -29.36 3.20 10.09
CA GLN A 223 -28.72 3.06 11.41
C GLN A 223 -27.86 1.78 11.52
N GLU A 224 -27.87 0.89 10.51
CA GLU A 224 -27.17 -0.39 10.55
C GLU A 224 -25.71 -0.33 10.03
N ASN A 225 -25.30 0.76 9.37
CA ASN A 225 -24.02 0.82 8.63
C ASN A 225 -22.96 1.77 9.24
N GLU A 226 -23.22 2.35 10.42
CA GLU A 226 -22.21 3.16 11.15
C GLU A 226 -21.42 2.29 12.13
N ALA A 227 -22.04 1.29 12.76
CA ALA A 227 -21.36 0.37 13.68
C ALA A 227 -20.25 -0.45 12.97
N GLY A 228 -20.44 -0.85 11.72
CA GLY A 228 -19.43 -1.56 10.93
C GLY A 228 -18.17 -0.74 10.62
N ARG A 229 -18.33 0.59 10.43
CA ARG A 229 -17.25 1.48 10.00
C ARG A 229 -16.28 1.86 11.11
N THR A 230 -16.71 1.90 12.36
CA THR A 230 -15.81 2.10 13.52
C THR A 230 -15.05 0.81 13.86
N LEU A 231 -15.69 -0.34 13.68
CA LEU A 231 -15.09 -1.65 13.96
C LEU A 231 -13.86 -1.94 13.09
N SER A 232 -13.86 -1.57 11.80
CA SER A 232 -12.72 -1.82 10.91
C SER A 232 -11.50 -0.98 11.27
N VAL A 233 -11.69 0.31 11.58
CA VAL A 233 -10.61 1.22 12.05
C VAL A 233 -10.00 0.72 13.36
N GLU A 234 -10.84 0.34 14.33
CA GLU A 234 -10.40 -0.20 15.62
C GLU A 234 -9.64 -1.52 15.45
N SER A 235 -10.12 -2.40 14.56
CA SER A 235 -9.46 -3.67 14.24
C SER A 235 -8.05 -3.43 13.67
N PHE A 236 -7.91 -2.52 12.70
CA PHE A 236 -6.60 -2.17 12.15
C PHE A 236 -5.68 -1.51 13.18
N SER A 237 -6.21 -0.62 14.01
CA SER A 237 -5.44 0.06 15.05
C SER A 237 -4.92 -0.93 16.10
N SER A 238 -5.79 -1.84 16.56
CA SER A 238 -5.43 -2.94 17.46
C SER A 238 -4.37 -3.85 16.84
N ALA A 239 -4.57 -4.24 15.57
CA ALA A 239 -3.64 -5.10 14.84
C ALA A 239 -2.25 -4.46 14.69
N LEU A 240 -2.16 -3.17 14.33
CA LEU A 240 -0.89 -2.45 14.23
C LEU A 240 -0.16 -2.35 15.58
N LEU A 241 -0.88 -2.07 16.68
CA LEU A 241 -0.29 -2.06 18.03
C LEU A 241 0.24 -3.43 18.42
N LYS A 242 -0.48 -4.49 18.07
CA LYS A 242 -0.08 -5.87 18.28
C LYS A 242 1.17 -6.19 17.46
N ILE A 243 1.18 -5.91 16.15
CA ILE A 243 2.35 -6.10 15.27
C ILE A 243 3.58 -5.38 15.84
N ARG A 244 3.44 -4.12 16.29
CA ARG A 244 4.52 -3.39 16.96
C ARG A 244 5.06 -4.11 18.19
N LYS A 245 4.19 -4.60 19.08
CA LYS A 245 4.60 -5.41 20.25
C LYS A 245 5.29 -6.71 19.85
N PHE A 246 4.80 -7.37 18.81
CA PHE A 246 5.39 -8.59 18.27
C PHE A 246 6.83 -8.37 17.78
N LEU A 247 7.05 -7.32 16.98
CA LEU A 247 8.39 -6.97 16.48
C LEU A 247 9.35 -6.61 17.63
N LYS A 248 8.87 -5.89 18.64
CA LYS A 248 9.65 -5.54 19.83
C LYS A 248 10.13 -6.76 20.63
N ASN A 249 9.29 -7.79 20.73
CA ASN A 249 9.62 -8.98 21.52
C ASN A 249 10.67 -9.88 20.84
N GLY A 250 11.11 -9.56 19.61
CA GLY A 250 12.32 -10.12 18.99
C GLY A 250 12.29 -11.60 18.63
N ASN A 251 11.20 -12.34 18.89
CA ASN A 251 11.08 -13.77 18.55
C ASN A 251 10.75 -13.98 17.06
N LEU A 252 11.59 -13.43 16.18
CA LEU A 252 11.49 -13.55 14.73
C LEU A 252 12.24 -14.77 14.20
N GLU A 253 13.04 -15.42 15.06
CA GLU A 253 13.78 -16.62 14.75
C GLU A 253 12.82 -17.75 14.32
N GLY A 254 11.64 -17.90 14.92
CA GLY A 254 10.64 -18.87 14.45
C GLY A 254 10.15 -18.67 13.01
N ILE A 255 10.18 -17.43 12.49
CA ILE A 255 9.76 -17.09 11.12
C ILE A 255 10.91 -17.27 10.11
N LEU A 256 12.14 -16.99 10.53
CA LEU A 256 13.35 -17.05 9.70
C LEU A 256 14.06 -18.41 9.75
N SER A 257 13.85 -19.21 10.80
CA SER A 257 14.57 -20.46 11.06
C SER A 257 13.88 -21.72 10.54
N GLN A 258 12.66 -21.63 10.01
CA GLN A 258 12.07 -22.73 9.21
C GLN A 258 12.89 -23.05 7.95
N THR A 259 13.93 -22.25 7.65
CA THR A 259 14.78 -22.33 6.46
C THR A 259 16.21 -22.81 6.73
N GLN A 260 16.62 -22.99 8.00
CA GLN A 260 17.98 -23.36 8.37
C GLN A 260 18.09 -24.81 8.87
N ASP A 261 17.62 -25.78 8.09
CA ASP A 261 18.13 -27.16 8.24
C ASP A 261 19.41 -27.30 7.41
N ALA A 262 20.45 -27.85 8.05
CA ALA A 262 21.78 -28.01 7.49
C ALA A 262 21.76 -28.84 6.19
N GLY A 263 21.77 -28.13 5.05
CA GLY A 263 21.69 -28.69 3.70
C GLY A 263 20.70 -27.99 2.75
N SER A 264 20.16 -26.82 3.13
CA SER A 264 19.06 -26.15 2.42
C SER A 264 19.33 -25.93 0.92
N LYS A 265 18.30 -26.23 0.13
CA LYS A 265 18.32 -26.05 -1.34
C LYS A 265 18.36 -24.54 -1.65
N PRO A 266 18.96 -24.10 -2.77
CA PRO A 266 19.04 -22.67 -3.13
C PRO A 266 17.67 -21.95 -3.11
N LEU A 267 16.58 -22.68 -3.34
CA LEU A 267 15.21 -22.16 -3.32
C LEU A 267 14.67 -21.86 -1.91
N GLU A 268 15.14 -22.55 -0.87
CA GLU A 268 14.74 -22.30 0.52
C GLU A 268 15.43 -21.06 1.05
N GLU A 269 16.72 -20.88 0.72
CA GLU A 269 17.47 -19.66 1.04
C GLU A 269 16.86 -18.41 0.36
N GLU A 270 16.45 -18.52 -0.91
CA GLU A 270 15.73 -17.45 -1.62
C GLU A 270 14.38 -17.09 -0.94
N LYS A 271 13.66 -18.07 -0.37
CA LYS A 271 12.43 -17.80 0.41
C LYS A 271 12.71 -17.06 1.70
N GLY A 272 13.75 -17.47 2.44
CA GLY A 272 14.20 -16.78 3.65
C GLY A 272 14.52 -15.31 3.36
N SER A 273 15.23 -15.04 2.26
CA SER A 273 15.51 -13.67 1.82
C SER A 273 14.24 -12.87 1.51
N CYS A 274 13.25 -13.45 0.83
CA CYS A 274 11.97 -12.77 0.60
C CYS A 274 11.17 -12.54 1.90
N TYR A 275 11.20 -13.45 2.87
CA TYR A 275 10.58 -13.24 4.18
C TYR A 275 11.24 -12.08 4.93
N ALA A 276 12.57 -12.03 4.93
CA ALA A 276 13.35 -10.95 5.52
C ALA A 276 13.02 -9.60 4.85
N LEU A 277 12.90 -9.56 3.52
CA LEU A 277 12.51 -8.34 2.78
C LEU A 277 11.13 -7.83 3.20
N VAL A 278 10.12 -8.72 3.30
CA VAL A 278 8.78 -8.33 3.75
C VAL A 278 8.82 -7.84 5.20
N LEU A 279 9.50 -8.57 6.10
CA LEU A 279 9.68 -8.17 7.50
C LEU A 279 10.36 -6.80 7.63
N LEU A 280 11.41 -6.57 6.86
CA LEU A 280 12.15 -5.32 6.83
C LEU A 280 11.23 -4.15 6.47
N GLY A 281 10.40 -4.29 5.44
CA GLY A 281 9.40 -3.28 5.07
C GLY A 281 8.36 -3.04 6.17
N ILE A 282 7.94 -4.09 6.90
CA ILE A 282 7.01 -3.95 8.03
C ILE A 282 7.66 -3.19 9.19
N VAL A 283 8.93 -3.45 9.47
CA VAL A 283 9.72 -2.68 10.45
C VAL A 283 9.78 -1.21 10.04
N GLU A 284 9.99 -0.88 8.76
CA GLU A 284 9.97 0.51 8.26
C GLU A 284 8.62 1.20 8.49
N VAL A 285 7.51 0.48 8.31
CA VAL A 285 6.16 1.01 8.61
C VAL A 285 6.03 1.34 10.09
N VAL A 286 6.43 0.41 10.97
CA VAL A 286 6.34 0.61 12.42
C VAL A 286 7.28 1.73 12.88
N LEU A 287 8.50 1.82 12.33
CA LEU A 287 9.42 2.92 12.56
C LEU A 287 8.76 4.27 12.26
N ASN A 288 8.08 4.40 11.12
CA ASN A 288 7.37 5.62 10.77
C ASN A 288 6.20 5.91 11.75
N THR A 289 5.47 4.90 12.20
CA THR A 289 4.43 5.06 13.22
C THR A 289 5.00 5.53 14.56
N VAL A 290 6.13 4.99 15.01
CA VAL A 290 6.80 5.40 16.25
C VAL A 290 7.34 6.83 16.12
N ALA A 291 7.99 7.17 15.00
CA ALA A 291 8.51 8.50 14.75
C ALA A 291 7.41 9.57 14.74
N THR A 292 6.27 9.30 14.10
CA THR A 292 5.12 10.23 14.09
C THR A 292 4.44 10.37 15.44
N GLN A 293 4.50 9.36 16.31
CA GLN A 293 4.05 9.46 17.70
C GLN A 293 5.04 10.24 18.57
N LEU A 294 6.34 10.06 18.34
CA LEU A 294 7.40 10.79 19.04
C LEU A 294 7.29 12.30 18.80
N GLU A 295 7.00 12.71 17.57
CA GLU A 295 6.74 14.12 17.22
C GLU A 295 5.59 14.74 18.04
N LYS A 296 4.60 13.92 18.42
CA LYS A 296 3.39 14.35 19.14
C LYS A 296 3.47 14.15 20.66
N ALA A 297 4.54 13.53 21.17
CA ALA A 297 4.63 13.09 22.57
C ALA A 297 5.12 14.18 23.53
N THR A 298 4.68 14.09 24.79
CA THR A 298 5.21 14.88 25.91
C THR A 298 6.47 14.22 26.51
N ASP A 299 7.29 14.98 27.26
CA ASP A 299 8.64 14.57 27.71
C ASP A 299 8.74 13.17 28.34
N VAL A 300 7.76 12.74 29.15
CA VAL A 300 7.83 11.44 29.84
C VAL A 300 7.65 10.26 28.88
N LYS A 301 6.74 10.37 27.90
CA LYS A 301 6.52 9.31 26.89
C LYS A 301 7.58 9.33 25.79
N LYS A 302 8.30 10.45 25.66
CA LYS A 302 9.30 10.68 24.64
C LYS A 302 10.49 9.72 24.78
N LEU A 303 11.01 9.53 26.00
CA LEU A 303 12.14 8.63 26.27
C LEU A 303 11.83 7.16 25.94
N ASP A 304 10.62 6.69 26.26
CA ASP A 304 10.21 5.32 25.95
C ASP A 304 10.11 5.09 24.43
N LEU A 305 9.60 6.10 23.70
CA LEU A 305 9.50 6.07 22.23
C LEU A 305 10.88 6.19 21.56
N GLU A 306 11.81 6.97 22.13
CA GLU A 306 13.20 7.06 21.67
C GLU A 306 13.92 5.71 21.80
N LYS A 307 13.78 5.06 22.96
CA LYS A 307 14.35 3.72 23.18
C LYS A 307 13.77 2.70 22.20
N GLU A 308 12.47 2.73 21.98
CA GLU A 308 11.82 1.84 21.03
C GLU A 308 12.26 2.09 19.58
N LEU A 309 12.47 3.35 19.21
CA LEU A 309 12.99 3.69 17.88
C LEU A 309 14.38 3.08 17.66
N ILE A 310 15.25 3.12 18.68
CA ILE A 310 16.59 2.48 18.63
C ILE A 310 16.45 0.97 18.45
N GLU A 311 15.63 0.31 19.27
CA GLU A 311 15.41 -1.15 19.19
C GLU A 311 14.93 -1.59 17.80
N LEU A 312 14.06 -0.80 17.17
CA LEU A 312 13.56 -1.07 15.82
C LEU A 312 14.61 -0.82 14.72
N ILE A 313 15.52 0.13 14.91
CA ILE A 313 16.63 0.39 13.96
C ILE A 313 17.66 -0.74 14.04
N ASP A 314 18.02 -1.17 15.24
CA ASP A 314 18.92 -2.31 15.43
C ASP A 314 18.33 -3.60 14.82
N LEU A 315 17.00 -3.77 14.93
CA LEU A 315 16.29 -4.86 14.26
C LEU A 315 16.32 -4.73 12.73
N HIS A 316 16.13 -3.52 12.19
CA HIS A 316 16.23 -3.23 10.76
C HIS A 316 17.64 -3.55 10.22
N ASP A 317 18.69 -3.07 10.88
CA ASP A 317 20.09 -3.39 10.56
C ASP A 317 20.37 -4.90 10.60
N SER A 318 19.84 -5.60 11.61
CA SER A 318 20.01 -7.05 11.74
C SER A 318 19.38 -7.81 10.56
N LEU A 319 18.17 -7.42 10.14
CA LEU A 319 17.48 -7.99 8.98
C LEU A 319 18.17 -7.63 7.65
N GLU A 320 18.66 -6.41 7.50
CA GLU A 320 19.41 -5.97 6.32
C GLU A 320 20.70 -6.79 6.15
N ASN A 321 21.43 -7.01 7.25
CA ASN A 321 22.64 -7.82 7.25
C ASN A 321 22.37 -9.28 6.85
N GLU A 322 21.20 -9.86 7.18
CA GLU A 322 20.79 -11.19 6.72
C GLU A 322 20.53 -11.24 5.21
N ILE A 323 19.97 -10.18 4.62
CA ILE A 323 19.66 -10.10 3.18
C ILE A 323 20.92 -9.93 2.33
N PHE A 324 21.90 -9.15 2.80
CA PHE A 324 23.05 -8.72 2.00
C PHE A 324 24.38 -9.38 2.40
N LYS A 325 24.39 -10.52 3.12
CA LYS A 325 25.64 -11.23 3.47
C LYS A 325 26.50 -11.47 2.22
N PRO A 326 27.76 -11.00 2.19
CA PRO A 326 28.65 -11.24 1.06
C PRO A 326 28.92 -12.75 0.95
N ARG A 327 28.60 -13.32 -0.21
CA ARG A 327 28.87 -14.72 -0.56
C ARG A 327 30.38 -14.97 -0.63
N ASN A 328 31.00 -15.20 0.52
CA ASN A 328 32.40 -15.56 0.60
C ASN A 328 32.60 -17.03 0.23
N GLY A 329 33.16 -17.27 -0.96
CA GLY A 329 33.94 -18.47 -1.26
C GLY A 329 33.27 -19.53 -2.13
N SER A 330 33.15 -19.29 -3.44
CA SER A 330 33.35 -20.37 -4.41
C SER A 330 34.58 -20.06 -5.25
N ARG A 331 35.57 -20.96 -5.13
CA ARG A 331 36.91 -20.86 -5.69
C ARG A 331 36.89 -20.60 -7.20
N ARG A 332 37.75 -19.64 -7.57
CA ARG A 332 38.42 -19.47 -8.86
C ARG A 332 38.67 -20.82 -9.56
N GLY A 333 37.90 -21.09 -10.62
CA GLY A 333 38.13 -22.17 -11.57
C GLY A 333 38.06 -21.60 -12.98
N SER A 334 39.21 -21.22 -13.53
CA SER A 334 39.37 -20.82 -14.91
C SER A 334 39.09 -21.99 -15.84
N GLN A 335 38.08 -21.89 -16.72
CA GLN A 335 38.09 -22.62 -17.98
C GLN A 335 37.72 -21.69 -19.13
N ARG A 336 38.46 -21.90 -20.21
CA ARG A 336 38.72 -20.99 -21.33
C ARG A 336 37.52 -20.75 -22.23
N SER A 337 37.58 -19.59 -22.86
CA SER A 337 36.82 -19.15 -24.04
C SER A 337 36.84 -20.15 -25.20
N THR A 338 35.67 -20.40 -25.80
CA THR A 338 35.53 -20.59 -27.25
C THR A 338 34.25 -19.95 -27.76
N THR A 339 34.38 -19.36 -28.93
CA THR A 339 33.56 -18.31 -29.54
C THR A 339 32.54 -18.87 -30.54
N HIS A 340 31.46 -18.09 -30.74
CA HIS A 340 30.52 -18.04 -31.87
C HIS A 340 29.25 -18.91 -31.88
N GLY A 341 28.12 -18.18 -31.83
CA GLY A 341 26.77 -18.63 -32.16
C GLY A 341 25.74 -17.54 -31.81
N ILE A 342 25.44 -16.67 -32.77
CA ILE A 342 24.45 -15.58 -32.68
C ILE A 342 23.02 -16.16 -32.62
N LEU A 343 22.14 -15.44 -31.91
CA LEU A 343 20.67 -15.43 -31.96
C LEU A 343 19.94 -16.11 -30.77
N ASP A 344 19.56 -15.30 -29.77
CA ASP A 344 18.16 -15.07 -29.39
C ASP A 344 18.07 -14.13 -28.19
N ASN A 345 17.88 -12.85 -28.48
CA ASN A 345 17.75 -11.78 -27.51
C ASN A 345 16.26 -11.62 -27.16
N SER A 346 15.69 -12.59 -26.43
CA SER A 346 14.26 -12.56 -26.06
C SER A 346 13.98 -12.93 -24.60
N ASN A 347 14.97 -13.33 -23.80
CA ASN A 347 14.74 -13.83 -22.44
C ASN A 347 15.35 -12.98 -21.29
N LEU A 348 15.85 -11.78 -21.59
CA LEU A 348 16.40 -10.85 -20.57
C LEU A 348 15.33 -10.09 -19.76
N GLY A 349 14.04 -10.20 -20.11
CA GLY A 349 12.94 -9.52 -19.40
C GLY A 349 12.55 -10.16 -18.06
N HIS A 350 13.03 -11.37 -17.77
CA HIS A 350 12.54 -12.17 -16.65
C HIS A 350 13.48 -12.23 -15.44
N GLN A 351 14.65 -11.60 -15.49
CA GLN A 351 15.61 -11.56 -14.38
C GLN A 351 15.40 -10.38 -13.40
N LYS A 352 14.49 -9.44 -13.67
CA LYS A 352 14.37 -8.19 -12.91
C LYS A 352 13.21 -8.11 -11.90
N SER A 353 12.31 -9.09 -11.86
CA SER A 353 11.07 -8.93 -11.07
C SER A 353 11.27 -9.02 -9.55
N SER A 354 12.29 -9.72 -9.06
CA SER A 354 12.56 -9.86 -7.60
C SER A 354 13.56 -8.84 -7.05
N ARG A 355 14.27 -8.10 -7.90
CA ARG A 355 15.38 -7.21 -7.50
C ARG A 355 14.99 -5.73 -7.35
N GLU A 356 13.73 -5.38 -7.60
CA GLU A 356 13.28 -3.98 -7.61
C GLU A 356 12.67 -3.49 -6.28
N GLN A 357 12.40 -4.37 -5.32
CA GLN A 357 12.01 -3.97 -3.96
C GLN A 357 13.28 -3.70 -3.13
N THR A 358 13.90 -2.54 -3.36
CA THR A 358 14.82 -1.98 -2.37
C THR A 358 13.98 -1.35 -1.25
N PRO A 359 14.21 -1.73 0.02
CA PRO A 359 13.55 -1.11 1.17
C PRO A 359 13.77 0.40 1.16
N PHE A 360 12.80 1.17 1.64
CA PHE A 360 12.84 2.63 1.55
C PHE A 360 14.03 3.19 2.35
N LEU A 361 14.40 2.57 3.48
CA LEU A 361 15.50 3.02 4.32
C LEU A 361 16.86 2.41 3.92
N ALA A 362 16.90 1.25 3.28
CA ALA A 362 18.13 0.56 2.88
C ALA A 362 19.06 1.38 1.94
N THR A 363 18.54 2.42 1.29
CA THR A 363 19.35 3.31 0.42
C THR A 363 19.11 4.81 0.66
N SER A 364 18.39 5.17 1.72
CA SER A 364 17.98 6.56 1.95
C SER A 364 18.96 7.32 2.81
N SER A 365 19.28 8.56 2.39
CA SER A 365 19.98 9.53 3.24
C SER A 365 19.27 9.77 4.58
N ILE A 366 17.94 9.55 4.63
CA ILE A 366 17.14 9.61 5.86
C ILE A 366 17.61 8.55 6.87
N TYR A 367 17.92 7.34 6.42
CA TYR A 367 18.40 6.28 7.29
C TYR A 367 19.79 6.59 7.86
N GLN A 368 20.68 7.11 7.02
CA GLN A 368 22.00 7.56 7.47
C GLN A 368 21.89 8.72 8.47
N LEU A 369 20.99 9.68 8.24
CA LEU A 369 20.71 10.76 9.19
C LEU A 369 20.16 10.23 10.51
N LEU A 370 19.28 9.23 10.47
CA LEU A 370 18.73 8.57 11.65
C LEU A 370 19.85 7.89 12.48
N GLN A 371 20.70 7.09 11.83
CA GLN A 371 21.85 6.44 12.48
C GLN A 371 22.86 7.45 13.05
N ILE A 372 23.16 8.54 12.32
CA ILE A 372 24.07 9.59 12.81
C ILE A 372 23.47 10.28 14.04
N THR A 373 22.18 10.60 14.00
CA THR A 373 21.48 11.24 15.12
C THR A 373 21.47 10.33 16.35
N LEU A 374 21.25 9.03 16.17
CA LEU A 374 21.34 8.05 17.26
C LEU A 374 22.76 7.93 17.84
N LYS A 375 23.79 7.91 16.99
CA LYS A 375 25.18 7.87 17.45
C LYS A 375 25.51 9.11 18.29
N LEU A 376 25.06 10.29 17.88
CA LEU A 376 25.21 11.52 18.65
C LEU A 376 24.45 11.47 19.98
N TYR A 377 23.21 10.98 19.98
CA TYR A 377 22.41 10.82 21.18
C TYR A 377 23.08 9.89 22.21
N ASN A 378 23.59 8.74 21.77
CA ASN A 378 24.29 7.81 22.66
C ASN A 378 25.57 8.40 23.26
N ILE A 379 26.27 9.27 22.51
CA ILE A 379 27.45 10.00 23.02
C ILE A 379 27.02 10.99 24.12
N ASP A 380 25.94 11.73 23.93
CA ASP A 380 25.43 12.70 24.92
C ASP A 380 24.85 12.03 26.19
N CYS A 381 24.20 10.88 26.07
CA CYS A 381 23.79 10.08 27.23
C CYS A 381 25.00 9.50 27.99
N SER A 382 26.07 9.11 27.29
CA SER A 382 27.28 8.60 27.96
C SER A 382 28.07 9.70 28.68
N SER A 383 28.06 10.93 28.16
CA SER A 383 28.77 12.07 28.76
C SER A 383 28.05 12.61 30.02
N THR A 384 26.72 12.59 30.03
CA THR A 384 25.90 12.99 31.19
C THR A 384 26.00 12.01 32.36
N VAL A 385 26.11 10.70 32.10
CA VAL A 385 26.37 9.69 33.14
C VAL A 385 27.79 9.80 33.70
N ALA A 386 28.80 10.09 32.87
CA ALA A 386 30.17 10.30 33.33
C ALA A 386 30.32 11.60 34.16
N ALA A 387 29.59 12.66 33.82
CA ALA A 387 29.57 13.90 34.59
C ALA A 387 28.89 13.74 35.96
N SER A 388 27.85 12.90 36.08
CA SER A 388 27.15 12.71 37.36
C SER A 388 27.95 11.86 38.36
N GLN A 389 28.83 10.95 37.90
CA GLN A 389 29.68 10.15 38.79
C GLN A 389 30.85 10.95 39.37
N ASN A 390 31.33 11.98 38.66
CA ASN A 390 32.45 12.81 39.10
C ASN A 390 32.08 13.89 40.15
N HIS A 391 30.79 14.03 40.50
CA HIS A 391 30.32 14.94 41.54
C HIS A 391 30.01 14.26 42.89
N SER A 392 30.45 13.01 43.08
CA SER A 392 30.27 12.24 44.31
C SER A 392 31.58 11.73 44.94
N GLN A 393 32.65 12.55 44.89
CA GLN A 393 33.86 12.35 45.69
C GLN A 393 34.24 13.61 46.45
#